data_AF-A0A919ZUQ9-F1
#
_entry.id   AF-A0A919ZUQ9-F1
#
_cell.length_a   1.000
_cell.length_b   1.000
_cell.length_c   1.000
_cell.angle_alpha   90.00
_cell.angle_beta   90.00
_cell.angle_gamma   90.00
#
_symmetry.space_group_name_H-M   'P 1'
#
loop_
_entity.id
_entity.type
_entity.pdbx_description
1 polymer ?
#
loop_
_entity_poly.entity_id
_entity_poly.type
_entity_poly.pdbx_seq_one_letter_code
_entity_poly.pdbx_strand_id
1 'polypeptide(L)'
;MKKLKIALHFIKIRLKNIGSILIKTSAGYAVASFGLIQVASVVTDNLSTESIFGISSESFMQILFIGVLVLFPIVLIISYITRKKNN
;
A
#
# COMPACT_ATOMS: atom_id res chain seq x y z
N MET A 1 -37.66 15.26 8.57
CA MET A 1 -36.43 15.97 8.12
C MET A 1 -35.26 15.88 9.12
N LYS A 2 -35.43 16.15 10.44
CA LYS A 2 -34.34 16.06 11.44
C LYS A 2 -33.63 14.70 11.47
N LYS A 3 -34.36 13.57 11.50
CA LYS A 3 -33.78 12.21 11.55
C LYS A 3 -32.93 11.87 10.32
N LEU A 4 -33.36 12.28 9.13
CA LEU A 4 -32.60 12.10 7.88
C LEU A 4 -31.28 12.89 7.89
N LYS A 5 -31.32 14.13 8.39
CA LYS A 5 -30.13 14.99 8.51
C LYS A 5 -29.09 14.40 9.47
N ILE A 6 -29.55 13.77 10.56
CA ILE A 6 -28.70 13.05 11.52
C ILE A 6 -28.06 11.82 10.87
N ALA A 7 -28.83 10.99 10.16
CA ALA A 7 -28.32 9.82 9.46
C ALA A 7 -27.25 10.17 8.41
N LEU A 8 -27.50 11.21 7.60
CA LEU A 8 -26.53 11.74 6.63
C LEU A 8 -25.23 12.21 7.31
N HIS A 9 -25.33 12.84 8.48
CA HIS A 9 -24.17 13.30 9.22
C HIS A 9 -23.32 12.12 9.72
N PHE A 10 -23.94 11.04 10.19
CA PHE A 10 -23.24 9.82 10.60
C PHE A 10 -22.53 9.12 9.43
N ILE A 11 -23.19 9.02 8.27
CA ILE A 11 -22.59 8.47 7.05
C ILE A 11 -21.39 9.32 6.62
N LYS A 12 -21.50 10.65 6.65
CA LYS A 12 -20.41 11.57 6.31
C LYS A 12 -19.20 11.40 7.24
N ILE A 13 -19.42 11.25 8.54
CA ILE A 13 -18.34 11.01 9.52
C ILE A 13 -17.64 9.67 9.24
N ARG A 14 -18.42 8.60 9.02
CA ARG A 14 -17.89 7.26 8.70
C ARG A 14 -17.03 7.29 7.44
N LEU A 15 -17.52 7.91 6.35
CA LEU A 15 -16.79 8.08 5.10
C LEU A 15 -15.50 8.89 5.28
N LYS A 16 -15.53 10.00 6.03
CA LYS A 16 -14.34 10.81 6.31
C LYS A 16 -13.27 10.00 7.06
N ASN A 17 -13.69 9.20 8.04
CA ASN A 17 -12.75 8.39 8.82
C ASN A 17 -12.12 7.28 7.97
N ILE A 18 -12.92 6.58 7.14
CA ILE A 18 -12.41 5.55 6.23
C ILE A 18 -11.45 6.17 5.20
N GLY A 19 -11.86 7.27 4.56
CA GLY A 19 -11.02 7.98 3.59
C GLY A 19 -9.70 8.46 4.20
N SER A 20 -9.72 9.00 5.42
CA SER A 20 -8.50 9.43 6.11
C SER A 20 -7.54 8.28 6.37
N ILE A 21 -8.05 7.09 6.74
CA ILE A 21 -7.23 5.90 6.98
C ILE A 21 -6.62 5.43 5.66
N LEU A 22 -7.43 5.28 4.61
CA LEU A 22 -6.96 4.81 3.30
C LEU A 22 -5.92 5.75 2.70
N ILE A 23 -6.10 7.07 2.81
CA ILE A 23 -5.12 8.07 2.33
C ILE A 23 -3.80 7.94 3.09
N LYS A 24 -3.84 7.87 4.43
CA LYS A 24 -2.62 7.73 5.25
C LYS A 24 -1.88 6.44 4.94
N THR A 25 -2.61 5.34 4.81
CA THR A 25 -2.03 4.04 4.43
C THR A 25 -1.44 4.09 3.02
N SER A 26 -2.12 4.74 2.07
CA SER A 26 -1.62 4.87 0.69
C SER A 26 -0.32 5.66 0.64
N ALA A 27 -0.26 6.79 1.35
CA ALA A 27 0.95 7.60 1.43
C ALA A 27 2.11 6.83 2.08
N GLY A 28 1.85 6.15 3.20
CA GLY A 28 2.86 5.32 3.86
C GLY A 28 3.35 4.17 2.98
N TYR A 29 2.44 3.51 2.28
CA TYR A 29 2.77 2.44 1.34
C TYR A 29 3.62 2.95 0.17
N ALA A 30 3.28 4.10 -0.41
CA ALA A 30 4.05 4.71 -1.50
C ALA A 30 5.48 5.03 -1.07
N VAL A 31 5.67 5.63 0.10
CA VAL A 31 7.01 5.95 0.63
C VAL A 31 7.82 4.68 0.91
N ALA A 32 7.20 3.68 1.55
CA ALA A 32 7.86 2.41 1.83
C ALA A 32 8.26 1.67 0.55
N SER A 33 7.37 1.65 -0.45
CA SER A 33 7.61 1.01 -1.75
C SER A 33 8.73 1.71 -2.50
N PHE A 34 8.76 3.05 -2.48
CA PHE A 34 9.85 3.81 -3.07
C PHE A 34 11.18 3.46 -2.41
N GLY A 35 11.24 3.45 -1.07
CA GLY A 35 12.46 3.05 -0.35
C GLY A 35 12.92 1.63 -0.70
N LEU A 36 11.99 0.67 -0.77
CA LEU A 36 12.28 -0.72 -1.16
C LEU A 36 12.87 -0.79 -2.57
N ILE A 37 12.26 -0.11 -3.54
CA ILE A 37 12.71 -0.08 -4.94
C ILE A 37 14.11 0.53 -5.05
N GLN A 38 14.39 1.62 -4.32
CA GLN A 38 15.71 2.26 -4.33
C GLN A 38 16.79 1.33 -3.77
N VAL A 39 16.51 0.64 -2.65
CA VAL A 39 17.44 -0.35 -2.09
C VAL A 39 17.66 -1.51 -3.06
N ALA A 40 16.58 -2.02 -3.66
CA ALA A 40 16.67 -3.08 -4.65
C ALA A 40 17.53 -2.70 -5.85
N SER A 41 17.37 -1.48 -6.39
CA SER A 41 18.21 -0.98 -7.49
C SER A 41 19.69 -1.01 -7.12
N VAL A 42 20.05 -0.46 -5.95
CA VAL A 42 21.45 -0.48 -5.48
C VAL A 42 21.96 -1.92 -5.34
N VAL A 43 21.13 -2.83 -4.84
CA VAL A 43 21.51 -4.25 -4.72
C VAL A 43 21.72 -4.87 -6.10
N THR A 44 20.82 -4.67 -7.05
CA THR A 44 20.91 -5.28 -8.39
C THR A 44 22.02 -4.70 -9.27
N ASP A 45 22.46 -3.48 -8.97
CA ASP A 45 23.58 -2.84 -9.65
C ASP A 45 24.95 -3.34 -9.15
N ASN A 46 24.99 -3.89 -7.92
CA ASN A 46 26.24 -4.29 -7.26
C ASN A 46 26.37 -5.80 -7.05
N LEU A 47 25.26 -6.53 -7.01
CA LEU A 47 25.23 -7.98 -6.84
C LEU A 47 24.60 -8.64 -8.06
N SER A 48 25.15 -9.80 -8.45
CA SER A 48 24.56 -10.61 -9.52
C SER A 48 23.27 -11.28 -9.02
N THR A 49 22.14 -10.79 -9.50
CA THR A 49 20.84 -11.44 -9.31
C THR A 49 20.78 -12.80 -9.99
N GLU A 50 21.54 -12.98 -11.07
CA GLU A 50 21.62 -14.24 -11.80
C GLU A 50 22.29 -15.33 -10.96
N SER A 51 23.35 -15.01 -10.21
CA SER A 51 24.00 -15.99 -9.34
C SER A 51 23.21 -16.31 -8.07
N ILE A 52 22.41 -15.36 -7.57
CA ILE A 52 21.66 -15.53 -6.31
C ILE A 52 20.27 -16.14 -6.56
N PHE A 53 19.57 -15.67 -7.59
CA PHE A 53 18.17 -15.97 -7.86
C PHE A 53 17.95 -16.66 -9.22
N GLY A 54 18.98 -16.81 -10.05
CA GLY A 54 18.86 -17.44 -11.38
C GLY A 54 18.11 -16.60 -12.42
N ILE A 55 17.93 -15.30 -12.17
CA ILE A 55 17.21 -14.38 -13.05
C ILE A 55 18.02 -13.11 -13.30
N SER A 56 17.77 -12.44 -14.43
CA SER A 56 18.42 -11.17 -14.73
C SER A 56 17.97 -10.06 -13.77
N SER A 57 18.81 -9.04 -13.59
CA SER A 57 18.46 -7.86 -12.79
C SER A 57 17.22 -7.13 -13.32
N GLU A 58 17.04 -7.11 -14.64
CA GLU A 58 15.84 -6.56 -15.27
C GLU A 58 14.59 -7.31 -14.83
N SER A 59 14.58 -8.64 -14.96
CA SER A 59 13.43 -9.45 -14.57
C SER A 59 13.14 -9.34 -13.06
N PHE A 60 14.19 -9.30 -12.23
CA PHE A 60 14.05 -9.08 -10.79
C PHE A 60 13.33 -7.76 -10.49
N MET A 61 13.79 -6.65 -11.09
CA MET A 61 13.18 -5.34 -10.87
C MET A 61 11.73 -5.30 -11.38
N GLN A 62 11.46 -5.89 -12.55
CA GLN A 62 10.09 -5.98 -13.08
C GLN A 62 9.15 -6.73 -12.12
N ILE A 63 9.59 -7.88 -11.60
CA ILE A 63 8.82 -8.66 -10.60
C ILE A 63 8.59 -7.82 -9.34
N LEU A 64 9.60 -7.09 -8.86
CA LEU A 64 9.48 -6.21 -7.69
C LEU A 64 8.42 -5.13 -7.91
N PHE A 65 8.46 -4.43 -9.06
CA PHE A 65 7.48 -3.39 -9.40
C PHE A 65 6.05 -3.95 -9.47
N ILE A 66 5.86 -5.11 -10.11
CA ILE A 66 4.55 -5.77 -10.16
C ILE A 66 4.10 -6.18 -8.75
N GLY A 67 5.01 -6.72 -7.94
CA GLY A 67 4.74 -7.11 -6.56
C GLY A 67 4.25 -5.94 -5.70
N VAL A 68 4.87 -4.76 -5.84
CA VAL A 68 4.41 -3.52 -5.19
C VAL A 68 2.98 -3.16 -5.60
N LEU A 69 2.65 -3.23 -6.91
CA LEU A 69 1.31 -2.90 -7.36
C LEU A 69 0.25 -3.89 -6.88
N VAL A 70 0.57 -5.19 -6.88
CA VAL A 70 -0.34 -6.25 -6.42
C VAL A 70 -0.57 -6.21 -4.91
N LEU A 71 0.46 -5.86 -4.12
CA LEU A 71 0.35 -5.75 -2.67
C LEU A 71 -0.43 -4.52 -2.20
N PHE A 72 -0.46 -3.45 -2.99
CA PHE A 72 -1.17 -2.22 -2.62
C PHE A 72 -2.64 -2.43 -2.21
N PRO A 73 -3.52 -3.08 -3.00
CA PRO A 73 -4.91 -3.32 -2.59
C PRO A 73 -5.01 -4.21 -1.35
N ILE A 74 -4.10 -5.18 -1.18
CA ILE A 74 -4.06 -6.06 -0.01
C ILE A 74 -3.80 -5.22 1.26
N VAL A 75 -2.83 -4.30 1.20
CA VAL A 75 -2.49 -3.41 2.31
C VAL A 75 -3.66 -2.48 2.65
N LEU A 76 -4.39 -1.96 1.66
CA LEU A 76 -5.59 -1.14 1.90
C LEU A 76 -6.69 -1.94 2.61
N ILE A 77 -6.94 -3.18 2.19
CA ILE A 77 -7.92 -4.06 2.83
C ILE A 77 -7.52 -4.36 4.28
N ILE A 78 -6.26 -4.72 4.52
CA ILE A 78 -5.75 -5.00 5.87
C ILE A 78 -5.87 -3.76 6.76
N SER A 79 -5.51 -2.58 6.25
CA SER A 79 -5.63 -1.32 7.00
C SER A 79 -7.08 -1.02 7.39
N TYR A 80 -8.01 -1.25 6.46
CA TYR A 80 -9.44 -1.09 6.73
C TYR A 80 -9.94 -2.04 7.82
N ILE A 81 -9.63 -3.34 7.71
CA ILE A 81 -10.07 -4.38 8.67
C ILE A 81 -9.47 -4.13 10.05
N THR A 82 -8.17 -3.85 10.12
CA THR A 82 -7.45 -3.67 11.40
C THR A 82 -7.98 -2.47 12.17
N ARG A 83 -8.33 -1.38 11.47
CA ARG A 83 -8.86 -0.18 12.13
C ARG A 83 -10.33 -0.31 12.55
N LYS A 84 -11.09 -1.20 11.93
CA LYS A 84 -12.44 -1.57 12.39
C LYS A 84 -12.38 -2.31 13.73
N LYS A 85 -11.31 -3.05 14.02
CA LYS A 85 -11.13 -3.79 15.28
C LYS A 85 -10.80 -2.88 16.48
N ASN A 86 -10.15 -1.74 16.23
CA ASN A 86 -9.74 -0.78 17.26
C ASN A 86 -10.73 0.37 17.51
N ASN A 87 -11.90 0.39 16.85
CA ASN A 87 -13.00 1.34 17.06
C ASN A 87 -14.26 0.60 17.49
#